data_AF-A0A5K0YYE5-F1
#
_entry.id   AF-A0A5K0YYE5-F1
#
_cell.length_a   1.000
_cell.length_b   1.000
_cell.length_c   1.000
_cell.angle_alpha   90.00
_cell.angle_beta   90.00
_cell.angle_gamma   90.00
#
_symmetry.space_group_name_H-M   'P 1'
#
loop_
_entity.id
_entity.type
_entity.pdbx_description
1 polymer ?
#
loop_
_entity_poly.entity_id
_entity_poly.type
_entity_poly.pdbx_seq_one_letter_code
_entity_poly.pdbx_strand_id
1 'polypeptide(L)' 'VCDSLFVEMRVGEPIVVDDPDCRFTFTAFDANHCP' A
#
# COMPACT_ATOMS: atom_id res chain seq x y z
N VAL A 1 -20.83 6.90 -3.10
CA VAL A 1 -20.18 5.73 -3.74
C VAL A 1 -18.86 5.53 -3.03
N CYS A 2 -18.62 4.37 -2.43
CA CYS A 2 -17.30 4.07 -1.87
C CYS A 2 -16.43 3.64 -3.04
N ASP A 3 -15.51 4.51 -3.44
CA ASP A 3 -14.56 4.21 -4.51
C ASP A 3 -13.40 3.39 -3.93
N SER A 4 -13.13 2.25 -4.53
CA SER A 4 -11.94 1.45 -4.24
C SER A 4 -10.92 1.60 -5.37
N LEU A 5 -9.64 1.65 -5.01
CA LEU A 5 -8.52 1.80 -5.95
C LEU A 5 -7.63 0.56 -5.87
N PHE A 6 -7.26 0.00 -7.02
CA PHE A 6 -6.18 -0.98 -7.12
C PHE A 6 -4.88 -0.24 -7.41
N VAL A 7 -3.81 -0.60 -6.68
CA VAL A 7 -2.49 0.04 -6.81
C VAL A 7 -1.45 -1.05 -7.03
N GLU A 8 -0.60 -0.87 -8.04
CA GLU A 8 0.57 -1.73 -8.23
C GLU A 8 1.63 -1.40 -7.17
N MET A 9 2.23 -2.44 -6.58
CA MET A 9 3.20 -2.30 -5.51
C MET A 9 4.47 -3.08 -5.83
N ARG A 10 5.62 -2.54 -5.46
CA ARG A 10 6.90 -3.27 -5.49
C ARG A 10 7.35 -3.54 -4.06
N VAL A 11 7.88 -4.75 -3.83
CA VAL A 11 8.37 -5.16 -2.51
C VAL A 11 9.50 -4.22 -2.08
N GLY A 12 9.39 -3.69 -0.86
CA GLY A 12 10.36 -2.77 -0.29
C GLY A 12 10.23 -1.31 -0.75
N GLU A 13 9.37 -1.01 -1.72
CA GLU A 13 9.13 0.38 -2.15
C GLU A 13 7.98 1.01 -1.36
N PRO A 14 8.18 2.23 -0.80
CA PRO A 14 7.13 2.92 -0.05
C PRO A 14 6.09 3.56 -0.98
N ILE A 15 4.83 3.49 -0.57
CA ILE A 15 3.70 4.15 -1.23
C ILE A 15 3.09 5.16 -0.26
N VAL A 16 2.84 6.37 -0.75
CA VAL A 16 2.16 7.42 0.00
C VAL A 16 0.70 7.47 -0.44
N VAL A 17 -0.22 7.40 0.54
CA VAL A 17 -1.64 7.63 0.34
C VAL A 17 -1.98 8.98 0.96
N ASP A 18 -2.41 9.90 0.11
CA ASP A 18 -2.88 11.23 0.53
C ASP A 18 -4.39 11.13 0.81
N ASP A 19 -4.72 10.52 1.94
CA ASP A 19 -6.10 10.43 2.41
C ASP A 19 -6.54 11.79 3.01
N PRO A 20 -7.77 12.26 2.74
CA PRO A 20 -8.25 13.55 3.22
C PRO A 20 -8.19 13.73 4.75
N ASP A 21 -8.35 12.63 5.51
CA ASP A 21 -8.30 12.67 6.97
C ASP A 21 -6.87 12.63 7.48
N CYS A 22 -5.98 11.84 6.84
CA CYS A 22 -4.57 11.82 7.19
C CYS A 22 -3.69 11.15 6.13
N ARG A 23 -2.57 11.79 5.77
CA ARG A 23 -1.53 11.16 4.95
C ARG A 23 -0.89 9.99 5.68
N PHE A 24 -0.82 8.84 5.01
CA PHE A 24 -0.08 7.69 5.53
C PHE A 24 0.82 7.07 4.46
N THR A 25 1.87 6.40 4.94
CA THR A 25 2.83 5.69 4.10
C THR A 25 2.84 4.23 4.50
N PHE A 26 2.85 3.33 3.52
CA PHE A 26 3.03 1.90 3.75
C PHE A 26 4.09 1.32 2.81
N THR A 27 4.72 0.24 3.25
CA THR A 27 5.68 -0.53 2.47
C THR A 27 5.28 -2.00 2.53
N ALA A 28 5.19 -2.64 1.38
CA ALA A 28 4.93 -4.07 1.30
C ALA A 28 6.24 -4.85 1.44
N PHE A 29 6.22 -5.91 2.23
CA PHE A 29 7.33 -6.85 2.38
C PHE A 29 6.85 -8.27 2.14
N ASP A 30 7.73 -9.11 1.62
CA ASP A 30 7.46 -10.53 1.48
C ASP A 30 7.39 -11.18 2.87
N ALA A 31 6.27 -11.85 3.16
CA ALA A 31 6.05 -12.50 4.45
C ALA A 31 6.85 -13.80 4.61
N ASN A 32 7.50 -14.28 3.54
CA ASN A 32 8.28 -15.50 3.44
C ASN A 32 7.53 -16.74 3.97
N HIS A 33 6.21 -16.75 3.79
CA HIS A 33 5.29 -17.70 4.41
C HIS A 33 5.04 -18.91 3.50
N CYS A 34 6.10 -19.68 3.22
CA CYS A 34 6.17 -20.84 2.31
C CYS A 34 5.73 -20.59 0.85
N PRO A 35 6.28 -21.35 -0.11
CA PRO A 35 5.95 -21.20 -1.53
C PRO A 35 4.52 -21.63 -1.88
#